data_AF-A0A5Z9NUM2-F1
#
_entry.id   AF-A0A5Z9NUM2-F1
#
_cell.length_a   1.000
_cell.length_b   1.000
_cell.length_c   1.000
_cell.angle_alpha   90.00
_cell.angle_beta   90.00
_cell.angle_gamma   90.00
#
_symmetry.space_group_name_H-M   'P 1'
#
loop_
_entity.id
_entity.type
_entity.pdbx_description
1 polymer ?
#
loop_
_entity_poly.entity_id
_entity_poly.type
_entity_poly.pdbx_seq_one_letter_code
_entity_poly.pdbx_strand_id
1 'polypeptide(L)'
;MTALNKQALREAAEKAGKDKWQAKKINGDFYVIRSGSYIKQCGITSYQPIAEIDHKPVRDFVAMVNPATTLALLDENLQLQREKDAIEAVALARIALAALNDEPVAYNQVQRDMMKDIIVRKLGGNLLGHKLMMADIHAVTMALIQAGFRTAQPASEREQIRREHAEWSDATFGDVGPVGPLKHLSKEALEAAADPSDPLEWADMQFLLWDSQRRMGLSDEFITRAMIEKLAINKARQWPEPKDGEPRQHVKEQPAPVVPPAIEPDYKVIKSILPTANPDEYACCIAADMWNACRSAMLNGGKS
;
A
#
# COMPACT_ATOMS: atom_id res chain seq x y z
N MET A 1 11.91 -21.36 7.24
CA MET A 1 13.13 -20.54 7.43
C MET A 1 14.32 -21.48 7.46
N THR A 2 15.28 -21.32 6.55
CA THR A 2 16.57 -22.04 6.57
C THR A 2 17.36 -21.61 7.81
N ALA A 3 17.86 -22.56 8.59
CA ALA A 3 18.61 -22.28 9.81
C ALA A 3 19.86 -21.45 9.46
N LEU A 4 20.08 -20.34 10.19
CA LEU A 4 21.23 -19.46 10.00
C LEU A 4 22.54 -20.22 10.25
N ASN A 5 23.45 -20.21 9.28
CA ASN A 5 24.73 -20.90 9.40
C ASN A 5 25.72 -20.07 10.23
N LYS A 6 25.74 -20.32 11.56
CA LYS A 6 26.65 -19.65 12.52
C LYS A 6 28.14 -19.79 12.15
N GLN A 7 28.50 -20.91 11.52
CA GLN A 7 29.86 -21.17 11.09
C GLN A 7 30.29 -20.21 9.97
N ALA A 8 29.41 -19.99 8.99
CA ALA A 8 29.65 -19.02 7.91
C ALA A 8 29.80 -17.58 8.44
N LEU A 9 29.02 -17.21 9.45
CA LEU A 9 29.13 -15.87 10.08
C LEU A 9 30.46 -15.70 10.83
N ARG A 10 30.91 -16.75 11.53
CA ARG A 10 32.20 -16.75 12.23
C ARG A 10 33.36 -16.63 11.25
N GLU A 11 33.35 -17.42 10.18
CA GLU A 11 34.37 -17.37 9.13
C GLU A 11 34.45 -16.00 8.45
N ALA A 12 33.29 -15.37 8.20
CA ALA A 12 33.23 -14.02 7.67
C ALA A 12 33.84 -12.98 8.63
N ALA A 13 33.54 -13.07 9.93
CA ALA A 13 34.08 -12.16 10.94
C ALA A 13 35.59 -12.37 11.18
N GLU A 14 36.08 -13.62 11.17
CA GLU A 14 37.51 -13.93 11.26
C GLU A 14 38.26 -13.41 10.03
N LYS A 15 37.70 -13.58 8.83
CA LYS A 15 38.26 -13.05 7.57
C LYS A 15 38.30 -11.52 7.54
N ALA A 16 37.31 -10.86 8.13
CA ALA A 16 37.25 -9.40 8.23
C ALA A 16 38.28 -8.81 9.22
N GLY A 17 38.88 -9.63 10.07
CA GLY A 17 39.95 -9.25 11.01
C GLY A 17 39.44 -8.75 12.35
N LYS A 18 40.17 -9.05 13.44
CA LYS A 18 39.78 -8.76 14.83
C LYS A 18 40.02 -7.30 15.25
N ASP A 19 40.18 -6.40 14.30
CA ASP A 19 40.48 -5.01 14.58
C ASP A 19 39.23 -4.31 15.14
N LYS A 20 39.41 -3.56 16.23
CA LYS A 20 38.34 -2.69 16.75
C LYS A 20 38.16 -1.52 15.79
N TRP A 21 36.93 -1.15 15.51
CA TRP A 21 36.63 -0.05 14.59
C TRP A 21 36.16 1.18 15.36
N GLN A 22 36.38 2.36 14.78
CA GLN A 22 36.00 3.65 15.34
C GLN A 22 35.32 4.49 14.28
N ALA A 23 34.19 5.10 14.66
CA ALA A 23 33.52 6.10 13.87
C ALA A 23 34.22 7.46 14.01
N LYS A 24 34.52 8.13 12.89
CA LYS A 24 35.18 9.44 12.87
C LYS A 24 34.55 10.36 11.83
N LYS A 25 34.60 11.67 12.08
CA LYS A 25 34.34 12.70 11.08
C LYS A 25 35.69 13.32 10.71
N ILE A 26 36.06 13.28 9.44
CA ILE A 26 37.37 13.74 8.95
C ILE A 26 37.09 14.68 7.77
N ASN A 27 37.52 15.95 7.88
CA ASN A 27 37.37 16.99 6.85
C ASN A 27 35.96 17.25 6.30
N GLY A 28 34.91 16.79 6.97
CA GLY A 28 33.52 16.98 6.53
C GLY A 28 32.80 15.65 6.36
N ASP A 29 33.55 14.61 6.01
CA ASP A 29 33.04 13.31 5.63
C ASP A 29 33.14 12.31 6.78
N PHE A 30 32.35 11.25 6.66
CA PHE A 30 32.07 10.31 7.73
C PHE A 30 32.70 8.95 7.44
N TYR A 31 33.61 8.52 8.32
CA TYR A 31 34.39 7.30 8.13
C TYR A 31 34.24 6.32 9.29
N VAL A 32 34.32 5.04 8.95
CA VAL A 32 34.71 3.97 9.87
C VAL A 32 36.20 3.72 9.64
N ILE A 33 37.00 3.82 10.68
CA ILE A 33 38.45 3.62 10.63
C ILE A 33 38.87 2.56 11.62
N ARG A 34 40.07 1.99 11.46
CA ARG A 34 40.66 1.14 12.50
C ARG A 34 40.89 1.98 13.75
N SER A 35 40.40 1.50 14.89
CA SER A 35 40.50 2.18 16.18
C SER A 35 41.97 2.43 16.53
N GLY A 36 42.31 3.68 16.86
CA GLY A 36 43.68 4.08 17.17
C GLY A 36 44.55 4.41 15.95
N SER A 37 44.07 4.23 14.73
CA SER A 37 44.83 4.56 13.51
C SER A 37 44.86 6.06 13.18
N TYR A 38 43.97 6.87 13.79
CA TYR A 38 43.88 8.30 13.53
C TYR A 38 45.04 9.07 14.17
N ILE A 39 45.92 9.63 13.33
CA ILE A 39 47.04 10.47 13.74
C ILE A 39 46.93 11.83 13.03
N LYS A 40 47.13 12.91 13.79
CA LYS A 40 47.20 14.26 13.25
C LYS A 40 48.53 14.89 13.69
N GLN A 41 49.48 15.03 12.76
CA GLN A 41 50.80 15.62 13.02
C GLN A 41 51.13 16.64 11.92
N CYS A 42 51.60 17.83 12.31
CA CYS A 42 52.03 18.90 11.41
C CYS A 42 51.04 19.22 10.26
N GLY A 43 49.73 19.21 10.55
CA GLY A 43 48.68 19.47 9.55
C GLY A 43 48.33 18.28 8.65
N ILE A 44 49.09 17.18 8.68
CA ILE A 44 48.83 15.95 7.95
C ILE A 44 47.98 15.03 8.83
N THR A 45 46.88 14.53 8.26
CA THR A 45 46.02 13.53 8.91
C THR A 45 46.24 12.17 8.25
N SER A 46 46.62 11.17 9.03
CA SER A 46 46.69 9.77 8.58
C SER A 46 45.73 8.89 9.38
N TYR A 47 45.15 7.91 8.71
CA TYR A 47 44.22 6.94 9.28
C TYR A 47 44.13 5.72 8.36
N GLN A 48 43.61 4.62 8.88
CA GLN A 48 43.33 3.42 8.09
C GLN A 48 41.81 3.31 7.87
N PRO A 49 41.30 3.66 6.68
CA PRO A 49 39.86 3.59 6.40
C PRO A 49 39.40 2.13 6.27
N ILE A 50 38.22 1.86 6.82
CA ILE A 50 37.47 0.63 6.61
C ILE A 50 36.33 0.89 5.62
N ALA A 51 35.56 1.96 5.84
CA ALA A 51 34.46 2.36 4.97
C ALA A 51 34.16 3.87 5.12
N GLU A 52 33.66 4.49 4.06
CA GLU A 52 33.06 5.82 4.06
C GLU A 52 31.54 5.67 4.10
N ILE A 53 30.90 6.28 5.09
CA ILE A 53 29.47 6.11 5.38
C ILE A 53 28.90 7.46 5.82
N ASP A 54 28.25 8.16 4.89
CA ASP A 54 27.72 9.52 5.10
C ASP A 54 26.65 9.60 6.20
N HIS A 55 25.87 8.53 6.38
CA HIS A 55 24.83 8.50 7.39
C HIS A 55 25.44 8.21 8.78
N LYS A 56 25.62 9.27 9.59
CA LYS A 56 26.23 9.21 10.93
C LYS A 56 25.71 8.05 11.80
N PRO A 57 24.39 7.81 11.94
CA PRO A 57 23.88 6.66 12.70
C PRO A 57 24.35 5.29 12.20
N VAL A 58 24.41 5.10 10.87
CA VAL A 58 24.85 3.82 10.28
C VAL A 58 26.35 3.63 10.52
N ARG A 59 27.14 4.68 10.35
CA ARG A 59 28.58 4.67 10.66
C ARG A 59 28.84 4.30 12.12
N ASP A 60 28.12 4.93 13.06
CA ASP A 60 28.26 4.69 14.50
C ASP A 60 27.90 3.24 14.86
N PHE A 61 26.85 2.70 14.23
CA PHE A 61 26.46 1.31 14.38
C PHE A 61 27.51 0.33 13.81
N VAL A 62 28.03 0.57 12.60
CA VAL A 62 29.05 -0.28 11.98
C VAL A 62 30.34 -0.31 12.81
N ALA A 63 30.75 0.83 13.39
CA ALA A 63 31.90 0.86 14.29
C ALA A 63 31.67 0.03 15.58
N MET A 64 30.44 0.02 16.09
CA MET A 64 30.03 -0.72 17.28
C MET A 64 29.94 -2.24 17.03
N VAL A 65 29.37 -2.66 15.90
CA VAL A 65 29.18 -4.07 15.50
C VAL A 65 30.34 -4.56 14.61
N ASN A 66 31.57 -4.24 15.03
CA ASN A 66 32.77 -4.67 14.32
C ASN A 66 33.03 -6.19 14.49
N PRO A 67 33.91 -6.79 13.67
CA PRO A 67 34.14 -8.24 13.70
C PRO A 67 34.61 -8.77 15.05
N ALA A 68 35.36 -7.98 15.84
CA ALA A 68 35.75 -8.37 17.18
C ALA A 68 34.55 -8.47 18.13
N THR A 69 33.60 -7.52 18.07
CA THR A 69 32.34 -7.58 18.82
C THR A 69 31.52 -8.81 18.38
N THR A 70 31.42 -9.06 17.07
CA THR A 70 30.68 -10.22 16.53
C THR A 70 31.28 -11.55 16.97
N LEU A 71 32.61 -11.69 16.97
CA LEU A 71 33.28 -12.89 17.46
C LEU A 71 33.09 -13.08 18.96
N ALA A 72 33.20 -12.02 19.76
CA ALA A 72 32.95 -12.09 21.20
C ALA A 72 31.50 -12.54 21.50
N LEU A 73 30.52 -12.03 20.75
CA LEU A 73 29.12 -12.44 20.88
C LEU A 73 28.90 -13.90 20.44
N LEU A 74 29.60 -14.38 19.41
CA LEU A 74 29.54 -15.77 18.98
C LEU A 74 30.22 -16.73 19.97
N ASP A 75 31.32 -16.30 20.59
CA ASP A 75 32.03 -17.04 21.65
C ASP A 75 31.16 -17.14 22.92
N GLU A 76 30.52 -16.04 23.31
CA GLU A 76 29.53 -16.01 24.39
C GLU A 76 28.32 -16.91 24.06
N ASN A 77 27.90 -16.99 22.79
CA ASN A 77 26.85 -17.90 22.32
C ASN A 77 27.23 -19.39 22.44
N LEU A 78 28.52 -19.73 22.26
CA LEU A 78 29.01 -21.12 22.36
C LEU A 78 29.01 -21.63 23.80
N GLN A 79 29.21 -20.72 24.76
CA GLN A 79 29.19 -21.01 26.20
C GLN A 79 27.75 -21.13 26.75
N LEU A 80 26.77 -20.55 26.03
CA LEU A 80 25.35 -20.54 26.35
C LEU A 80 24.56 -21.53 25.48
N GLN A 81 24.93 -22.82 25.53
CA GLN A 81 24.17 -23.92 24.95
C GLN A 81 22.82 -24.18 25.68
N ARG A 82 22.04 -23.12 25.95
CA ARG A 82 20.69 -23.12 26.51
C ARG A 82 19.80 -22.18 25.70
N GLU A 83 19.47 -22.65 24.50
CA GLU A 83 18.37 -22.42 23.54
C GLU A 83 17.38 -21.24 23.62
N LYS A 84 17.32 -20.40 24.67
CA LYS A 84 16.29 -19.35 24.80
C LYS A 84 16.76 -17.97 24.34
N ASP A 85 17.98 -17.55 24.69
CA ASP A 85 18.47 -16.19 24.37
C ASP A 85 19.03 -16.06 22.94
N ALA A 86 19.36 -17.20 22.31
CA ALA A 86 19.84 -17.27 20.94
C ALA A 86 18.77 -16.88 19.91
N ILE A 87 17.49 -17.08 20.21
CA ILE A 87 16.38 -16.64 19.34
C ILE A 87 16.26 -15.10 19.39
N GLU A 88 16.48 -14.49 20.56
CA GLU A 88 16.34 -13.05 20.78
C GLU A 88 17.48 -12.24 20.16
N ALA A 89 18.74 -12.69 20.33
CA ALA A 89 19.91 -12.03 19.77
C ALA A 89 20.03 -12.19 18.24
N VAL A 90 19.65 -13.37 17.71
CA VAL A 90 19.64 -13.63 16.27
C VAL A 90 18.50 -12.86 15.59
N ALA A 91 17.35 -12.68 16.26
CA ALA A 91 16.28 -11.83 15.77
C ALA A 91 16.81 -10.39 15.58
N LEU A 92 17.39 -9.78 16.61
CA LEU A 92 17.96 -8.42 16.57
C LEU A 92 19.07 -8.26 15.51
N ALA A 93 19.97 -9.23 15.38
CA ALA A 93 21.02 -9.22 14.36
C ALA A 93 20.44 -9.32 12.92
N ARG A 94 19.36 -10.08 12.73
CA ARG A 94 18.64 -10.17 11.46
C ARG A 94 17.89 -8.88 11.11
N ILE A 95 17.33 -8.17 12.10
CA ILE A 95 16.75 -6.82 11.91
C ILE A 95 17.81 -5.87 11.37
N ALA A 96 19.00 -5.88 11.97
CA ALA A 96 20.11 -5.04 11.56
C ALA A 96 20.64 -5.38 10.17
N LEU A 97 20.69 -6.67 9.81
CA LEU A 97 21.15 -7.11 8.48
C LEU A 97 20.13 -6.83 7.38
N ALA A 98 18.83 -6.97 7.64
CA ALA A 98 17.77 -6.66 6.68
C ALA A 98 17.64 -5.15 6.41
N ALA A 99 17.89 -4.32 7.43
CA ALA A 99 17.97 -2.87 7.30
C ALA A 99 19.16 -2.38 6.44
N LEU A 100 20.17 -3.22 6.20
CA LEU A 100 21.30 -2.92 5.30
C LEU A 100 20.99 -3.24 3.82
N ASN A 101 19.93 -4.00 3.55
CA ASN A 101 19.55 -4.48 2.21
C ASN A 101 18.21 -3.92 1.71
N ASP A 102 17.66 -2.89 2.37
CA ASP A 102 16.37 -2.25 2.03
C ASP A 102 15.15 -3.19 1.97
N GLU A 103 15.18 -4.36 2.63
CA GLU A 103 14.00 -5.25 2.71
C GLU A 103 13.15 -4.97 3.98
N PRO A 104 11.83 -4.73 3.84
CA PRO A 104 10.94 -4.53 4.98
C PRO A 104 10.66 -5.85 5.72
N VAL A 105 11.02 -5.91 7.01
CA VAL A 105 10.73 -7.06 7.88
C VAL A 105 9.45 -6.81 8.71
N ALA A 106 8.42 -7.64 8.52
CA ALA A 106 7.21 -7.63 9.33
C ALA A 106 7.40 -8.44 10.63
N TYR A 107 7.10 -7.85 11.79
CA TYR A 107 7.15 -8.52 13.10
C TYR A 107 5.77 -8.92 13.61
N ASN A 108 5.64 -10.12 14.18
CA ASN A 108 4.40 -10.63 14.79
C ASN A 108 4.24 -10.18 16.27
N GLN A 109 3.08 -10.46 16.88
CA GLN A 109 2.75 -10.02 18.24
C GLN A 109 3.72 -10.58 19.29
N VAL A 110 4.14 -11.84 19.14
CA VAL A 110 5.12 -12.49 20.02
C VAL A 110 6.48 -11.78 19.96
N GLN A 111 6.91 -11.38 18.77
CA GLN A 111 8.15 -10.61 18.59
C GLN A 111 8.05 -9.20 19.18
N ARG A 112 6.87 -8.55 19.13
CA ARG A 112 6.63 -7.26 19.79
C ARG A 112 6.66 -7.36 21.31
N ASP A 113 6.06 -8.39 21.87
CA ASP A 113 6.01 -8.59 23.32
C ASP A 113 7.37 -9.02 23.86
N MET A 114 8.13 -9.84 23.13
CA MET A 114 9.55 -10.08 23.41
C MET A 114 10.37 -8.80 23.36
N MET A 115 10.14 -7.93 22.38
CA MET A 115 10.89 -6.68 22.24
C MET A 115 10.58 -5.68 23.36
N LYS A 116 9.30 -5.59 23.79
CA LYS A 116 8.90 -4.86 24.99
C LYS A 116 9.54 -5.43 26.25
N ASP A 117 9.55 -6.75 26.39
CA ASP A 117 10.08 -7.43 27.56
C ASP A 117 11.62 -7.37 27.61
N ILE A 118 12.31 -7.37 26.47
CA ILE A 118 13.76 -7.11 26.36
C ILE A 118 14.09 -5.65 26.72
N ILE A 119 13.29 -4.68 26.26
CA ILE A 119 13.46 -3.27 26.63
C ILE A 119 13.22 -3.08 28.13
N VAL A 120 12.18 -3.69 28.69
CA VAL A 120 11.87 -3.63 30.13
C VAL A 120 12.91 -4.38 30.97
N ARG A 121 13.42 -5.54 30.52
CA ARG A 121 14.42 -6.34 31.25
C ARG A 121 15.87 -5.82 31.10
N LYS A 122 16.27 -5.30 29.92
CA LYS A 122 17.64 -4.78 29.69
C LYS A 122 17.81 -3.28 29.96
N LEU A 123 16.73 -2.47 29.94
CA LEU A 123 16.79 -1.03 30.27
C LEU A 123 16.05 -0.67 31.56
N GLY A 124 15.27 -1.59 32.15
CA GLY A 124 14.67 -1.42 33.49
C GLY A 124 15.61 -1.75 34.65
N GLY A 125 16.80 -2.30 34.39
CA GLY A 125 17.88 -2.47 35.36
C GLY A 125 18.97 -1.40 35.17
N ASN A 126 18.85 -0.29 35.89
CA ASN A 126 19.90 0.72 36.13
C ASN A 126 20.82 1.08 34.95
N LEU A 127 20.41 2.05 34.12
CA LEU A 127 21.39 2.98 33.55
C LEU A 127 21.67 4.08 34.59
N LEU A 128 22.80 3.96 35.30
CA LEU A 128 23.43 5.05 36.07
C LEU A 128 22.52 5.81 37.06
N GLY A 129 21.57 5.14 37.71
CA GLY A 129 20.81 5.70 38.83
C GLY A 129 19.73 6.73 38.46
N HIS A 130 19.40 6.91 37.18
CA HIS A 130 18.25 7.72 36.78
C HIS A 130 17.09 6.86 36.29
N LYS A 131 15.92 7.05 36.90
CA LYS A 131 14.66 6.38 36.54
C LYS A 131 14.24 6.87 35.15
N LEU A 132 14.23 6.00 34.14
CA LEU A 132 13.66 6.34 32.83
C LEU A 132 12.20 6.78 33.03
N MET A 133 11.87 7.97 32.56
CA MET A 133 10.50 8.49 32.57
C MET A 133 9.79 8.14 31.27
N MET A 134 8.45 8.18 31.27
CA MET A 134 7.64 7.94 30.05
C MET A 134 8.06 8.87 28.88
N ALA A 135 8.63 10.03 29.18
CA ALA A 135 9.19 10.95 28.20
C ALA A 135 10.39 10.37 27.44
N ASP A 136 11.27 9.61 28.09
CA ASP A 136 12.45 9.00 27.45
C ASP A 136 12.05 7.88 26.49
N ILE A 137 11.05 7.08 26.89
CA ILE A 137 10.46 6.03 26.05
C ILE A 137 9.74 6.65 24.84
N HIS A 138 9.03 7.75 25.04
CA HIS A 138 8.36 8.48 23.98
C HIS A 138 9.37 9.10 22.99
N ALA A 139 10.48 9.65 23.48
CA ALA A 139 11.54 10.24 22.66
C ALA A 139 12.23 9.20 21.75
N VAL A 140 12.55 8.02 22.29
CA VAL A 140 13.13 6.91 21.51
C VAL A 140 12.14 6.39 20.46
N THR A 141 10.86 6.27 20.83
CA THR A 141 9.79 5.84 19.91
C THR A 141 9.60 6.83 18.76
N MET A 142 9.61 8.14 19.05
CA MET A 142 9.47 9.18 18.03
C MET A 142 10.70 9.30 17.12
N ALA A 143 11.92 9.07 17.65
CA ALA A 143 13.14 9.04 16.86
C ALA A 143 13.17 7.89 15.85
N LEU A 144 12.64 6.72 16.22
CA LEU A 144 12.49 5.58 15.31
C LEU A 144 11.47 5.86 14.19
N ILE A 145 10.34 6.49 14.53
CA ILE A 145 9.30 6.90 13.55
C ILE A 145 9.85 7.97 12.59
N GLN A 146 10.60 8.96 13.09
CA GLN A 146 11.24 10.00 12.27
C GLN A 146 12.35 9.47 11.37
N ALA A 147 13.06 8.42 11.79
CA ALA A 147 14.09 7.74 11.01
C ALA A 147 13.53 6.73 9.98
N GLY A 148 12.22 6.77 9.70
CA GLY A 148 11.60 5.92 8.68
C GLY A 148 11.31 4.48 9.13
N PHE A 149 11.67 4.11 10.37
CA PHE A 149 11.24 2.86 11.00
C PHE A 149 9.76 2.98 11.40
N ARG A 150 8.87 2.96 10.42
CA ARG A 150 7.46 2.67 10.69
C ARG A 150 7.39 1.18 10.97
N THR A 151 7.02 0.82 12.20
CA THR A 151 6.46 -0.53 12.41
C THR A 151 5.35 -0.69 11.37
N ALA A 152 5.39 -1.72 10.52
CA ALA A 152 4.17 -2.18 9.91
C ALA A 152 3.23 -2.41 11.09
N GLN A 153 2.16 -1.60 11.19
CA GLN A 153 1.17 -1.83 12.21
C GLN A 153 0.77 -3.31 12.09
N PRO A 154 0.56 -4.03 13.22
CA PRO A 154 -0.13 -5.31 13.11
C PRO A 154 -1.27 -5.15 12.13
N ALA A 155 -1.38 -6.10 11.18
CA ALA A 155 -2.53 -6.17 10.29
C ALA A 155 -3.74 -5.76 11.11
N SER A 156 -4.37 -4.65 10.73
CA SER A 156 -5.50 -4.13 11.49
C SER A 156 -6.47 -5.28 11.77
N GLU A 157 -7.20 -5.23 12.86
CA GLU A 157 -8.22 -6.25 13.16
C GLU A 157 -9.11 -6.54 11.93
N ARG A 158 -9.44 -5.50 11.16
CA ARG A 158 -10.13 -5.59 9.87
C ARG A 158 -9.43 -6.45 8.81
N GLU A 159 -8.11 -6.39 8.74
CA GLU A 159 -7.29 -7.20 7.83
C GLU A 159 -7.08 -8.63 8.35
N GLN A 160 -7.09 -8.84 9.67
CA GLN A 160 -7.11 -10.20 10.25
C GLN A 160 -8.43 -10.90 9.93
N ILE A 161 -9.55 -10.24 10.23
CA ILE A 161 -10.91 -10.70 9.90
C ILE A 161 -11.05 -11.01 8.41
N ARG A 162 -10.50 -10.15 7.53
CA ARG A 162 -10.54 -10.38 6.07
C ARG A 162 -9.85 -11.67 5.65
N ARG A 163 -8.70 -12.00 6.25
CA ARG A 163 -7.97 -13.23 5.95
C ARG A 163 -8.69 -14.46 6.49
N GLU A 164 -9.17 -14.41 7.74
CA GLU A 164 -9.95 -15.51 8.33
C GLU A 164 -11.22 -15.79 7.52
N HIS A 165 -11.91 -14.73 7.10
CA HIS A 165 -13.05 -14.83 6.20
C HIS A 165 -12.69 -15.48 4.86
N ALA A 166 -11.57 -15.08 4.25
CA ALA A 166 -11.11 -15.67 2.99
C ALA A 166 -10.80 -17.17 3.12
N GLU A 167 -10.08 -17.57 4.18
CA GLU A 167 -9.76 -18.97 4.49
C GLU A 167 -11.03 -19.81 4.71
N TRP A 168 -11.99 -19.27 5.48
CA TRP A 168 -13.28 -19.92 5.70
C TRP A 168 -14.11 -20.03 4.41
N SER A 169 -14.15 -18.97 3.59
CA SER A 169 -14.87 -18.93 2.32
C SER A 169 -14.31 -19.96 1.33
N ASP A 170 -12.98 -20.08 1.23
CA ASP A 170 -12.33 -21.09 0.40
C ASP A 170 -12.63 -22.51 0.87
N ALA A 171 -12.59 -22.74 2.19
CA ALA A 171 -12.91 -24.05 2.77
C ALA A 171 -14.39 -24.45 2.56
N THR A 172 -15.31 -23.48 2.60
CA THR A 172 -16.75 -23.73 2.55
C THR A 172 -17.28 -23.84 1.12
N PHE A 173 -16.85 -22.95 0.24
CA PHE A 173 -17.41 -22.81 -1.11
C PHE A 173 -16.47 -23.30 -2.22
N GLY A 174 -15.18 -23.53 -1.92
CA GLY A 174 -14.19 -23.97 -2.89
C GLY A 174 -13.85 -22.91 -3.94
N ASP A 175 -13.40 -23.38 -5.11
CA ASP A 175 -12.95 -22.55 -6.23
C ASP A 175 -14.14 -22.03 -7.07
N VAL A 176 -14.84 -21.04 -6.52
CA VAL A 176 -15.92 -20.32 -7.19
C VAL A 176 -15.48 -18.90 -7.58
N GLY A 177 -16.01 -18.40 -8.69
CA GLY A 177 -15.77 -17.03 -9.17
C GLY A 177 -16.59 -15.97 -8.40
N PRO A 178 -16.42 -14.67 -8.72
CA PRO A 178 -17.02 -13.57 -7.95
C PRO A 178 -18.53 -13.40 -8.14
N VAL A 179 -19.11 -14.00 -9.17
CA VAL A 179 -20.49 -13.69 -9.60
C VAL A 179 -21.51 -14.11 -8.55
N GLY A 180 -21.25 -15.22 -7.85
CA GLY A 180 -22.10 -15.68 -6.74
C GLY A 180 -22.14 -14.66 -5.60
N PRO A 181 -20.99 -14.32 -4.99
CA PRO A 181 -20.90 -13.29 -3.96
C PRO A 181 -21.48 -11.93 -4.38
N LEU A 182 -21.30 -11.50 -5.63
CA LEU A 182 -21.90 -10.24 -6.14
C LEU A 182 -23.42 -10.30 -6.23
N LYS A 183 -24.00 -11.43 -6.64
CA LYS A 183 -25.46 -11.63 -6.62
C LYS A 183 -25.99 -11.64 -5.19
N HIS A 184 -25.24 -12.24 -4.26
CA HIS A 184 -25.59 -12.23 -2.85
C HIS A 184 -25.53 -10.80 -2.28
N LEU A 185 -24.49 -10.03 -2.61
CA LEU A 185 -24.32 -8.64 -2.18
C LEU A 185 -25.54 -7.77 -2.53
N SER A 186 -26.19 -8.01 -3.67
CA SER A 186 -27.41 -7.28 -4.05
C SER A 186 -28.60 -7.55 -3.12
N LYS A 187 -28.67 -8.71 -2.46
CA LYS A 187 -29.71 -9.05 -1.48
C LYS A 187 -29.40 -8.41 -0.13
N GLU A 188 -28.17 -8.54 0.36
CA GLU A 188 -27.72 -7.92 1.62
C GLU A 188 -27.84 -6.39 1.57
N ALA A 189 -27.64 -5.78 0.39
CA ALA A 189 -27.87 -4.35 0.23
C ALA A 189 -29.35 -3.94 0.41
N LEU A 190 -30.31 -4.83 0.10
CA LEU A 190 -31.74 -4.60 0.35
C LEU A 190 -32.09 -4.83 1.82
N GLU A 191 -31.47 -5.80 2.48
CA GLU A 191 -31.63 -6.10 3.90
C GLU A 191 -31.09 -4.94 4.76
N ALA A 192 -29.87 -4.46 4.47
CA ALA A 192 -29.29 -3.27 5.07
C ALA A 192 -30.10 -1.99 4.81
N ALA A 193 -30.78 -1.88 3.66
CA ALA A 193 -31.65 -0.75 3.37
C ALA A 193 -32.97 -0.80 4.17
N ALA A 194 -33.44 -2.00 4.52
CA ALA A 194 -34.65 -2.21 5.31
C ALA A 194 -34.42 -1.96 6.81
N ASP A 195 -33.24 -2.34 7.34
CA ASP A 195 -32.81 -2.01 8.70
C ASP A 195 -31.38 -1.45 8.72
N PRO A 196 -31.20 -0.16 8.41
CA PRO A 196 -29.87 0.46 8.40
C PRO A 196 -29.22 0.56 9.78
N SER A 197 -29.97 0.26 10.85
CA SER A 197 -29.48 0.28 12.23
C SER A 197 -28.79 -1.02 12.65
N ASP A 198 -28.97 -2.12 11.90
CA ASP A 198 -28.31 -3.38 12.15
C ASP A 198 -26.88 -3.40 11.57
N PRO A 199 -25.81 -3.40 12.39
CA PRO A 199 -24.43 -3.44 11.90
C PRO A 199 -24.05 -4.75 11.21
N LEU A 200 -24.80 -5.84 11.39
CA LEU A 200 -24.48 -7.13 10.78
C LEU A 200 -24.76 -7.13 9.28
N GLU A 201 -25.84 -6.49 8.84
CA GLU A 201 -26.20 -6.31 7.43
C GLU A 201 -25.09 -5.55 6.66
N TRP A 202 -24.47 -4.57 7.30
CA TRP A 202 -23.30 -3.87 6.75
C TRP A 202 -22.05 -4.75 6.71
N ALA A 203 -21.88 -5.65 7.69
CA ALA A 203 -20.77 -6.60 7.72
C ALA A 203 -20.90 -7.64 6.59
N ASP A 204 -22.10 -8.15 6.33
CA ASP A 204 -22.36 -9.08 5.23
C ASP A 204 -22.03 -8.46 3.87
N MET A 205 -22.44 -7.21 3.64
CA MET A 205 -22.01 -6.46 2.45
C MET A 205 -20.49 -6.38 2.34
N GLN A 206 -19.79 -6.14 3.45
CA GLN A 206 -18.34 -6.00 3.46
C GLN A 206 -17.62 -7.33 3.14
N PHE A 207 -18.09 -8.44 3.72
CA PHE A 207 -17.56 -9.77 3.47
C PHE A 207 -17.74 -10.20 2.02
N LEU A 208 -18.94 -10.01 1.46
CA LEU A 208 -19.25 -10.37 0.08
C LEU A 208 -18.45 -9.53 -0.92
N LEU A 209 -18.23 -8.25 -0.64
CA LEU A 209 -17.40 -7.39 -1.48
C LEU A 209 -15.93 -7.84 -1.47
N TRP A 210 -15.36 -8.13 -0.29
CA TRP A 210 -13.99 -8.65 -0.20
C TRP A 210 -13.81 -9.98 -0.92
N ASP A 211 -14.77 -10.89 -0.75
CA ASP A 211 -14.71 -12.21 -1.39
C ASP A 211 -14.75 -12.08 -2.92
N SER A 212 -15.64 -11.22 -3.42
CA SER A 212 -15.76 -10.92 -4.86
C SER A 212 -14.46 -10.36 -5.43
N GLN A 213 -13.84 -9.41 -4.74
CA GLN A 213 -12.57 -8.78 -5.16
C GLN A 213 -11.43 -9.80 -5.18
N ARG A 214 -11.28 -10.57 -4.09
CA ARG A 214 -10.26 -11.61 -3.96
C ARG A 214 -10.38 -12.68 -5.03
N ARG A 215 -11.59 -13.19 -5.27
CA ARG A 215 -11.87 -14.22 -6.30
C ARG A 215 -11.62 -13.72 -7.72
N MET A 216 -11.61 -12.40 -7.95
CA MET A 216 -11.18 -11.80 -9.22
C MET A 216 -9.71 -11.43 -9.29
N GLY A 217 -8.95 -11.66 -8.23
CA GLY A 217 -7.55 -11.22 -8.15
C GLY A 217 -7.38 -9.70 -8.12
N LEU A 218 -8.41 -8.95 -7.70
CA LEU A 218 -8.31 -7.50 -7.53
C LEU A 218 -7.57 -7.18 -6.24
N SER A 219 -6.34 -6.67 -6.37
CA SER A 219 -5.54 -6.26 -5.21
C SER A 219 -6.02 -4.94 -4.60
N ASP A 220 -5.72 -4.74 -3.31
CA ASP A 220 -6.00 -3.49 -2.58
C ASP A 220 -5.40 -2.27 -3.29
N GLU A 221 -4.21 -2.41 -3.87
CA GLU A 221 -3.57 -1.33 -4.64
C GLU A 221 -4.35 -1.00 -5.92
N PHE A 222 -4.78 -2.04 -6.64
CA PHE A 222 -5.51 -1.89 -7.89
C PHE A 222 -6.88 -1.25 -7.66
N ILE A 223 -7.65 -1.74 -6.69
CA ILE A 223 -8.96 -1.15 -6.37
C ILE A 223 -8.82 0.28 -5.84
N THR A 224 -7.80 0.57 -5.03
CA THR A 224 -7.55 1.93 -4.54
C THR A 224 -7.30 2.90 -5.69
N ARG A 225 -6.49 2.49 -6.68
CA ARG A 225 -6.26 3.30 -7.89
C ARG A 225 -7.54 3.53 -8.69
N ALA A 226 -8.33 2.47 -8.89
CA ALA A 226 -9.62 2.58 -9.56
C ALA A 226 -10.60 3.49 -8.80
N MET A 227 -10.59 3.47 -7.46
CA MET A 227 -11.38 4.38 -6.63
C MET A 227 -10.94 5.85 -6.80
N ILE A 228 -9.63 6.13 -6.86
CA ILE A 228 -9.10 7.49 -7.09
C ILE A 228 -9.58 8.02 -8.45
N GLU A 229 -9.39 7.23 -9.51
CA GLU A 229 -9.82 7.59 -10.87
C GLU A 229 -11.33 7.79 -10.94
N LYS A 230 -12.11 6.86 -10.35
CA LYS A 230 -13.56 6.93 -10.33
C LYS A 230 -14.07 8.14 -9.55
N LEU A 231 -13.41 8.50 -8.45
CA LEU A 231 -13.74 9.68 -7.66
C LEU A 231 -13.50 10.97 -8.45
N ALA A 232 -12.39 11.06 -9.20
CA ALA A 232 -12.13 12.21 -10.08
C ALA A 232 -13.22 12.37 -11.15
N ILE A 233 -13.62 11.26 -11.80
CA ILE A 233 -14.74 11.25 -12.77
C ILE A 233 -16.04 11.70 -12.11
N ASN A 234 -16.34 11.20 -10.90
CA ASN A 234 -17.58 11.55 -10.19
C ASN A 234 -17.63 13.03 -9.78
N LYS A 235 -16.50 13.64 -9.40
CA LYS A 235 -16.40 15.06 -9.06
C LYS A 235 -16.59 15.98 -10.27
N ALA A 236 -16.27 15.51 -11.47
CA ALA A 236 -16.44 16.27 -12.71
C ALA A 236 -17.88 16.20 -13.29
N ARG A 237 -18.76 15.38 -12.72
CA ARG A 237 -20.14 15.20 -13.20
C ARG A 237 -21.11 16.21 -12.60
N GLN A 238 -22.20 16.44 -13.30
CA GLN A 238 -23.36 17.14 -12.77
C GLN A 238 -24.31 16.16 -12.07
N TRP A 239 -24.80 16.57 -10.91
CA TRP A 239 -25.67 15.78 -10.06
C TRP A 239 -26.97 16.54 -9.78
N PRO A 240 -28.13 15.87 -9.76
CA PRO A 240 -29.39 16.50 -9.39
C PRO A 240 -29.44 16.80 -7.88
N GLU A 241 -30.44 17.59 -7.49
CA GLU A 241 -30.68 17.97 -6.10
C GLU A 241 -30.82 16.76 -5.16
N PRO A 242 -30.20 16.82 -3.96
CA PRO A 242 -30.89 16.62 -2.70
C PRO A 242 -32.14 15.72 -2.56
N LYS A 243 -32.11 14.38 -2.69
CA LYS A 243 -33.27 13.54 -2.26
C LYS A 243 -32.83 12.42 -1.32
N ASP A 244 -33.47 12.36 -0.15
CA ASP A 244 -33.25 11.33 0.86
C ASP A 244 -33.97 10.03 0.49
N GLY A 245 -33.39 8.88 0.84
CA GLY A 245 -33.92 7.56 0.54
C GLY A 245 -33.88 7.10 -0.93
N GLU A 246 -33.58 7.99 -1.89
CA GLU A 246 -33.65 7.69 -3.32
C GLU A 246 -32.26 7.57 -3.99
N PRO A 247 -32.03 6.58 -4.88
CA PRO A 247 -30.79 6.49 -5.65
C PRO A 247 -30.56 7.71 -6.51
N ARG A 248 -29.37 8.31 -6.41
CA ARG A 248 -28.98 9.45 -7.24
C ARG A 248 -28.12 9.04 -8.43
N GLN A 249 -28.59 9.36 -9.62
CA GLN A 249 -27.83 9.16 -10.85
C GLN A 249 -27.26 10.49 -11.35
N HIS A 250 -26.10 10.44 -11.99
CA HIS A 250 -25.51 11.60 -12.65
C HIS A 250 -26.35 11.97 -13.88
N VAL A 251 -26.39 13.27 -14.20
CA VAL A 251 -27.01 13.74 -15.43
C VAL A 251 -26.18 13.22 -16.61
N LYS A 252 -26.79 12.39 -17.45
CA LYS A 252 -26.21 12.03 -18.74
C LYS A 252 -26.60 13.14 -19.71
N GLU A 253 -25.63 13.84 -20.29
CA GLU A 253 -25.91 14.64 -21.47
C GLU A 253 -26.47 13.68 -22.53
N GLN A 254 -27.74 13.87 -22.89
CA GLN A 254 -28.24 13.20 -24.08
C GLN A 254 -27.41 13.74 -25.25
N PRO A 255 -26.85 12.87 -26.12
CA PRO A 255 -26.28 13.35 -27.36
C PRO A 255 -27.32 14.23 -28.03
N ALA A 256 -26.91 15.41 -28.52
CA ALA A 256 -27.80 16.30 -29.24
C ALA A 256 -28.60 15.45 -30.25
N PRO A 257 -29.94 15.59 -30.31
CA PRO A 257 -30.73 14.87 -31.29
C PRO A 257 -30.06 15.08 -32.65
N VAL A 258 -29.66 13.99 -33.32
CA VAL A 258 -29.11 14.08 -34.67
C VAL A 258 -30.27 14.47 -35.57
N VAL A 259 -30.54 15.77 -35.65
CA VAL A 259 -31.59 16.33 -36.49
C VAL A 259 -31.01 16.45 -37.90
N PRO A 260 -31.56 15.72 -38.89
CA PRO A 260 -31.10 15.86 -40.26
C PRO A 260 -31.32 17.30 -40.78
N PRO A 261 -30.53 17.78 -41.75
CA PRO A 261 -30.74 19.10 -42.35
C PRO A 261 -32.11 19.19 -43.01
N ALA A 262 -32.66 20.41 -43.11
CA ALA A 262 -33.84 20.65 -43.92
C ALA A 262 -33.49 20.38 -45.40
N ILE A 263 -34.47 19.89 -46.15
CA ILE A 263 -34.28 19.60 -47.57
C ILE A 263 -35.21 20.45 -48.42
N GLU A 264 -34.71 20.86 -49.58
CA GLU A 264 -35.50 21.51 -50.62
C GLU A 264 -36.19 20.44 -51.48
N PRO A 265 -37.35 20.76 -52.11
CA PRO A 265 -38.07 19.85 -53.01
C PRO A 265 -37.35 19.75 -54.37
N ASP A 266 -36.12 19.28 -54.36
CA ASP A 266 -35.27 19.10 -55.53
C ASP A 266 -35.03 17.62 -55.84
N TYR A 267 -35.11 17.28 -57.12
CA TYR A 267 -34.97 15.92 -57.60
C TYR A 267 -33.63 15.27 -57.21
N LYS A 268 -32.52 16.01 -57.27
CA LYS A 268 -31.19 15.49 -56.90
C LYS A 268 -31.09 15.29 -55.39
N VAL A 269 -31.67 16.20 -54.60
CA VAL A 269 -31.72 16.10 -53.14
C VAL A 269 -32.50 14.84 -52.73
N ILE A 270 -33.70 14.62 -53.27
CA ILE A 270 -34.49 13.41 -52.96
C ILE A 270 -33.79 12.12 -53.41
N LYS A 271 -33.18 12.10 -54.61
CA LYS A 271 -32.43 10.93 -55.08
C LYS A 271 -31.18 10.63 -54.26
N SER A 272 -30.56 11.62 -53.63
CA SER A 272 -29.42 11.36 -52.74
C SER A 272 -29.83 10.62 -51.45
N ILE A 273 -31.10 10.75 -51.05
CA ILE A 273 -31.66 10.13 -49.84
C ILE A 273 -32.34 8.78 -50.19
N LEU A 274 -33.09 8.74 -51.29
CA LEU A 274 -33.79 7.56 -51.80
C LEU A 274 -33.39 7.30 -53.26
N PRO A 275 -32.22 6.67 -53.50
CA PRO A 275 -31.66 6.50 -54.85
C PRO A 275 -32.53 5.71 -55.82
N THR A 276 -33.40 4.85 -55.27
CA THR A 276 -34.32 3.99 -56.03
C THR A 276 -35.67 4.65 -56.31
N ALA A 277 -35.95 5.83 -55.75
CA ALA A 277 -37.17 6.56 -56.01
C ALA A 277 -37.13 7.23 -57.39
N ASN A 278 -38.27 7.28 -58.08
CA ASN A 278 -38.45 8.03 -59.32
C ASN A 278 -39.58 9.07 -59.15
N PRO A 279 -39.36 10.11 -58.32
CA PRO A 279 -40.39 11.10 -58.02
C PRO A 279 -40.59 12.04 -59.22
N ASP A 280 -41.85 12.40 -59.47
CA ASP A 280 -42.17 13.60 -60.24
C ASP A 280 -42.02 14.86 -59.35
N GLU A 281 -42.24 16.04 -59.94
CA GLU A 281 -42.11 17.32 -59.24
C GLU A 281 -43.04 17.42 -58.02
N TYR A 282 -44.28 16.92 -58.15
CA TYR A 282 -45.24 16.89 -57.05
C TYR A 282 -44.78 15.97 -55.91
N ALA A 283 -44.25 14.79 -56.24
CA ALA A 283 -43.69 13.85 -55.26
C ALA A 283 -42.45 14.41 -54.54
N CYS A 284 -41.64 15.26 -55.20
CA CYS A 284 -40.52 15.95 -54.55
C CYS A 284 -40.99 16.94 -53.49
N CYS A 285 -42.05 17.71 -53.78
CA CYS A 285 -42.68 18.62 -52.82
C CYS A 285 -43.20 17.89 -51.58
N ILE A 286 -43.98 16.83 -51.78
CA ILE A 286 -44.53 16.04 -50.67
C ILE A 286 -43.42 15.40 -49.83
N ALA A 287 -42.37 14.87 -50.47
CA ALA A 287 -41.24 14.27 -49.75
C ALA A 287 -40.47 15.29 -48.89
N ALA A 288 -40.24 16.50 -49.42
CA ALA A 288 -39.59 17.57 -48.68
C ALA A 288 -40.46 18.07 -47.51
N ASP A 289 -41.77 18.23 -47.72
CA ASP A 289 -42.71 18.64 -46.67
C ASP A 289 -42.77 17.61 -45.54
N MET A 290 -42.88 16.32 -45.88
CA MET A 290 -42.87 15.23 -44.90
C MET A 290 -41.56 15.18 -44.11
N TRP A 291 -40.41 15.30 -44.80
CA TRP A 291 -39.10 15.33 -44.15
C TRP A 291 -38.96 16.51 -43.19
N ASN A 292 -39.32 17.71 -43.64
CA ASN A 292 -39.22 18.94 -42.86
C ASN A 292 -40.23 18.96 -41.70
N ALA A 293 -41.39 18.32 -41.84
CA ALA A 293 -42.36 18.12 -40.76
C ALA A 293 -41.83 17.17 -39.68
N CYS A 294 -41.29 16.01 -40.07
CA CYS A 294 -40.64 15.07 -39.15
C CYS A 294 -39.44 15.72 -38.43
N ARG A 295 -38.61 16.46 -39.16
CA ARG A 295 -37.50 17.25 -38.62
C ARG A 295 -37.98 18.28 -37.59
N SER A 296 -39.08 18.98 -37.89
CA SER A 296 -39.67 19.97 -36.99
C SER A 296 -40.23 19.32 -35.72
N ALA A 297 -40.84 18.13 -35.83
CA ALA A 297 -41.28 17.35 -34.68
C ALA A 297 -40.09 16.92 -33.80
N MET A 298 -38.98 16.49 -34.40
CA MET A 298 -37.75 16.14 -33.66
C MET A 298 -37.14 17.34 -32.92
N LEU A 299 -37.21 18.55 -33.50
CA LEU A 299 -36.75 19.79 -32.85
C LEU A 299 -37.68 20.24 -31.71
N ASN A 300 -38.97 19.96 -31.82
CA ASN A 300 -39.97 20.38 -30.83
C ASN A 300 -40.21 19.35 -29.71
N GLY A 301 -39.86 18.08 -29.94
CA GLY A 301 -40.06 16.97 -28.97
C GLY A 301 -39.19 17.04 -27.71
N GLY A 302 -38.26 18.00 -27.60
CA GLY A 302 -37.46 18.25 -26.40
C GLY A 302 -38.07 19.23 -25.38
N LYS A 303 -39.33 19.67 -25.57
CA LYS A 303 -40.03 20.66 -24.72
C LYS A 303 -41.29 20.09 -24.03
N SER A 304 -41.25 18.84 -23.59
CA SER A 304 -42.32 18.22 -22.77
C SER A 304 -41.82 17.99 -21.35
#